data_AF-A0A6A6ZB32-F1
#
_entry.id   AF-A0A6A6ZB32-F1
#
_cell.length_a   1.000
_cell.length_b   1.000
_cell.length_c   1.000
_cell.angle_alpha   90.00
_cell.angle_beta   90.00
_cell.angle_gamma   90.00
#
_symmetry.space_group_name_H-M   'P 1'
#
loop_
_entity.id
_entity.type
_entity.pdbx_description
1 polymer ?
#
loop_
_entity_poly.entity_id
_entity_poly.type
_entity_poly.pdbx_seq_one_letter_code
_entity_poly.pdbx_strand_id
1 'polypeptide(L)' 'MAIIRKTQSLECARARRAANNNYQRLMKTLVRKLEKLYSVYDTKVYLIVERNGRMRECVSVDCTGKPWLRPDQQTLVS' A
#
# COMPACT_ATOMS: atom_id res chain seq x y z
N MET A 1 -40.91 -5.43 4.59
CA MET A 1 -39.99 -4.30 4.32
C MET A 1 -38.75 -4.25 5.22
N ALA A 2 -38.82 -4.57 6.53
CA ALA A 2 -37.65 -4.48 7.44
C ALA A 2 -36.56 -5.56 7.22
N ILE A 3 -36.93 -6.76 6.80
CA ILE A 3 -35.99 -7.88 6.57
C ILE A 3 -35.08 -7.59 5.38
N ILE A 4 -35.65 -7.13 4.26
CA ILE A 4 -34.91 -6.78 3.02
C ILE A 4 -33.80 -5.74 3.31
N ARG A 5 -34.09 -4.73 4.15
CA ARG A 5 -33.11 -3.71 4.56
C ARG A 5 -31.97 -4.27 5.41
N LYS A 6 -32.26 -5.23 6.31
CA LYS A 6 -31.23 -5.93 7.10
C LYS A 6 -30.34 -6.80 6.21
N THR A 7 -30.90 -7.51 5.24
CA THR A 7 -30.12 -8.36 4.32
C THR A 7 -29.20 -7.51 3.43
N GLN A 8 -29.71 -6.42 2.84
CA GLN A 8 -28.92 -5.47 2.06
C GLN A 8 -27.78 -4.83 2.87
N SER A 9 -28.04 -4.48 4.13
CA SER A 9 -27.01 -3.94 5.04
C SER A 9 -25.88 -4.97 5.30
N LEU A 10 -26.24 -6.24 5.48
CA LEU A 10 -25.29 -7.30 5.77
C LEU A 10 -24.44 -7.67 4.53
N GLU A 11 -25.03 -7.66 3.35
CA GLU A 11 -24.33 -7.82 2.06
C GLU A 11 -23.36 -6.68 1.79
N CYS A 12 -23.80 -5.43 1.99
CA CYS A 12 -22.92 -4.25 1.91
C CYS A 12 -21.74 -4.35 2.88
N ALA A 13 -21.97 -4.79 4.12
CA ALA A 13 -20.91 -4.99 5.11
C ALA A 13 -19.91 -6.08 4.67
N ARG A 14 -20.39 -7.20 4.12
CA ARG A 14 -19.55 -8.27 3.58
C ARG A 14 -18.72 -7.79 2.38
N ALA A 15 -19.32 -7.07 1.45
CA ALA A 15 -18.63 -6.50 0.29
C ALA A 15 -17.50 -5.54 0.71
N ARG A 16 -17.75 -4.67 1.69
CA ARG A 16 -16.73 -3.76 2.25
C ARG A 16 -15.55 -4.52 2.87
N ARG A 17 -15.82 -5.59 3.62
CA ARG A 17 -14.76 -6.44 4.19
C ARG A 17 -13.96 -7.15 3.09
N ALA A 18 -14.62 -7.69 2.08
CA ALA A 18 -13.96 -8.34 0.95
C ALA A 18 -13.02 -7.37 0.20
N ALA A 19 -13.49 -6.15 -0.08
CA ALA A 19 -12.68 -5.10 -0.71
C ALA A 19 -11.46 -4.73 0.15
N ASN A 20 -11.62 -4.60 1.48
CA ASN A 20 -10.51 -4.33 2.40
C ASN A 20 -9.48 -5.47 2.45
N ASN A 21 -9.94 -6.72 2.50
CA ASN A 21 -9.05 -7.88 2.50
C ASN A 21 -8.28 -7.97 1.18
N ASN A 22 -8.94 -7.73 0.04
CA ASN A 22 -8.28 -7.71 -1.25
C ASN A 22 -7.24 -6.57 -1.33
N TYR A 23 -7.59 -5.37 -0.87
CA TYR A 23 -6.63 -4.26 -0.77
C TYR A 23 -5.38 -4.64 0.04
N GLN A 24 -5.57 -5.22 1.24
CA GLN A 24 -4.45 -5.63 2.08
C GLN A 24 -3.57 -6.68 1.39
N ARG A 25 -4.18 -7.65 0.70
CA ARG A 25 -3.46 -8.68 -0.07
C ARG A 25 -2.64 -8.06 -1.21
N LEU A 26 -3.24 -7.14 -1.97
CA LEU A 26 -2.58 -6.44 -3.06
C LEU A 26 -1.43 -5.58 -2.55
N MET A 27 -1.65 -4.83 -1.47
CA MET A 27 -0.61 -3.99 -0.86
C MET A 27 0.58 -4.82 -0.36
N LYS A 28 0.30 -5.96 0.30
CA LYS A 28 1.36 -6.90 0.72
C LYS A 28 2.14 -7.46 -0.46
N THR A 29 1.46 -7.75 -1.57
CA THR A 29 2.08 -8.26 -2.80
C THR A 29 2.96 -7.19 -3.45
N LEU A 30 2.48 -5.94 -3.50
CA LEU A 30 3.23 -4.81 -4.04
C LEU A 30 4.51 -4.58 -3.23
N VAL A 31 4.41 -4.50 -1.91
CA VAL A 31 5.57 -4.32 -1.02
C VAL A 31 6.62 -5.41 -1.27
N ARG A 32 6.23 -6.68 -1.33
CA ARG A 32 7.16 -7.79 -1.65
C ARG A 32 7.83 -7.66 -3.01
N LYS A 33 7.11 -7.15 -4.03
CA LYS A 33 7.69 -6.93 -5.35
C LYS A 33 8.71 -5.78 -5.32
N LEU A 34 8.41 -4.70 -4.60
CA LEU A 34 9.34 -3.59 -4.40
C LEU A 34 10.56 -4.03 -3.61
N GLU A 35 10.38 -4.90 -2.61
CA GLU A 35 11.48 -5.53 -1.86
C GLU A 35 12.41 -6.33 -2.76
N LYS A 36 11.83 -7.14 -3.66
CA LYS A 36 12.60 -7.85 -4.66
C LYS A 36 13.30 -6.89 -5.62
N LEU A 37 12.65 -5.80 -6.02
CA LEU A 37 13.22 -4.80 -6.92
C LEU A 37 14.51 -4.22 -6.32
N TYR A 38 14.46 -3.71 -5.08
CA TYR A 38 15.64 -3.12 -4.45
C TYR A 38 16.72 -4.15 -4.12
N SER A 39 16.35 -5.36 -3.66
CA SER A 39 17.35 -6.36 -3.25
C SER A 39 18.08 -7.03 -4.41
N VAL A 40 17.39 -7.23 -5.54
CA VAL A 40 17.96 -7.95 -6.70
C VAL A 40 18.59 -6.98 -7.70
N TYR A 41 18.03 -5.79 -7.86
CA TYR A 41 18.42 -4.85 -8.91
C TYR A 41 19.00 -3.53 -8.36
N ASP A 42 19.27 -3.45 -7.04
CA ASP A 42 19.84 -2.28 -6.36
C ASP A 42 19.07 -0.97 -6.65
N THR A 43 17.75 -1.09 -6.83
CA THR A 43 16.90 0.06 -7.15
C THR A 43 16.50 0.81 -5.89
N LYS A 44 16.59 2.14 -5.91
CA LYS A 44 16.07 3.01 -4.86
C LYS A 44 14.57 3.23 -5.07
N VAL A 45 13.76 2.86 -4.08
CA VAL A 45 12.29 2.88 -4.16
C VAL A 45 11.73 3.62 -2.95
N TYR A 46 10.81 4.55 -3.22
CA TYR A 46 10.02 5.22 -2.21
C TYR A 46 8.55 5.21 -2.61
N LEU A 47 7.71 4.55 -1.80
CA LEU A 47 6.27 4.43 -2.02
C LEU A 47 5.53 5.02 -0.82
N ILE A 48 4.59 5.93 -1.10
CA ILE A 48 3.58 6.40 -0.16
C ILE A 48 2.20 6.09 -0.73
N VAL A 49 1.33 5.55 0.11
CA VAL A 49 -0.08 5.34 -0.22
C VAL A 49 -0.94 5.91 0.90
N GLU A 50 -1.88 6.80 0.53
CA GLU A 50 -2.91 7.28 1.43
C GLU A 50 -4.26 6.63 1.10
N ARG A 51 -4.95 6.10 2.11
CA ARG A 51 -6.30 5.58 1.95
C ARG A 51 -7.11 5.76 3.24
N ASN A 52 -8.29 6.38 3.13
CA ASN A 52 -9.20 6.63 4.25
C ASN A 52 -8.50 7.33 5.45
N GLY A 53 -7.66 8.34 5.17
CA GLY A 53 -6.88 9.06 6.18
C GLY A 53 -5.78 8.23 6.85
N ARG A 54 -5.43 7.06 6.29
CA ARG A 54 -4.31 6.24 6.76
C ARG A 54 -3.21 6.24 5.70
N MET A 55 -2.01 6.61 6.14
CA MET A 55 -0.81 6.58 5.33
C MET A 55 -0.08 5.23 5.52
N ARG A 56 0.46 4.70 4.42
CA ARG A 56 1.40 3.57 4.43
C ARG A 56 2.61 3.93 3.59
N GLU A 57 3.77 3.62 4.12
CA GLU A 57 5.05 3.90 3.47
C GLU A 57 5.82 2.60 3.26
N CYS A 58 6.50 2.48 2.13
CA CYS A 58 7.45 1.42 1.84
C CYS A 58 8.69 2.07 1.22
N VAL A 59 9.84 1.81 1.82
CA VAL A 59 11.08 2.52 1.53
C VAL A 59 12.19 1.50 1.38
N SER A 60 12.95 1.58 0.28
CA SER A 60 14.17 0.77 0.10
C SER A 60 15.21 1.18 1.14
N VAL A 61 16.01 0.23 1.61
CA VAL A 61 17.14 0.50 2.51
C VAL A 61 18.40 0.74 1.67
N ASP A 62 19.21 1.72 2.06
CA ASP A 62 20.51 1.98 1.43
C ASP A 62 21.57 0.94 1.85
N CYS A 63 22.76 1.03 1.26
CA CYS A 63 23.89 0.15 1.57
C CYS A 63 24.38 0.22 3.03
N THR A 64 23.93 1.20 3.80
CA THR A 64 24.22 1.35 5.24
C THR A 64 23.09 0.80 6.11
N GLY A 65 22.04 0.23 5.50
CA GLY A 65 20.86 -0.27 6.20
C GLY A 65 19.91 0.83 6.67
N LYS A 66 20.09 2.07 6.20
CA LYS A 66 19.21 3.20 6.52
C LYS A 66 18.09 3.32 5.49
N PRO A 67 16.84 3.62 5.90
CA PRO A 67 15.75 3.82 4.96
C PRO A 67 16.10 4.99 4.03
N TRP A 68 15.93 4.77 2.72
CA TRP A 68 16.17 5.78 1.71
C TRP A 68 15.23 6.97 1.94
N LEU A 69 15.80 8.14 2.21
CA LEU A 69 15.01 9.34 2.42
C LEU A 69 14.29 9.70 1.13
N ARG A 70 13.07 10.25 1.28
CA ARG A 70 12.31 10.81 0.17
C ARG A 70 13.23 11.77 -0.60
N PRO A 71 13.44 11.57 -1.91
CA PRO A 71 14.18 12.55 -2.70
C PRO A 71 13.46 13.89 -2.59
N ASP A 72 14.22 14.96 -2.43
CA ASP A 72 13.64 16.30 -2.47
C ASP A 72 13.04 16.56 -3.86
N GLN A 73 12.16 17.57 -3.93
CA GLN A 73 11.51 17.89 -5.19
C GLN A 73 12.53 18.26 -6.27
N GLN A 74 13.68 18.84 -5.91
CA GLN A 74 14.76 19.19 -6.85
C GLN A 74 15.36 17.95 -7.53
N THR A 75 15.52 16.84 -6.80
CA THR A 75 16.08 15.57 -7.30
C THR A 75 15.14 14.85 -8.28
N LEU A 76 13.84 15.17 -8.26
CA LEU A 76 12.84 14.51 -9.12
C LEU A 76 12.63 15.22 -10.47
N VAL A 77 13.05 16.48 -10.62
CA VAL A 77 12.86 17.28 -11.85
C VAL A 77 14.15 17.50 -12.65
N SER A 78 15.29 17.01 -12.16
CA SER A 78 16.60 17.02 -12.86
C SER A 78 16.85 15.72 -13.61
#